data_AF-A0A847SLH3-F1
#
_entry.id   AF-A0A847SLH3-F1
#
_cell.length_a   1.000
_cell.length_b   1.000
_cell.length_c   1.000
_cell.angle_alpha   90.00
_cell.angle_beta   90.00
_cell.angle_gamma   90.00
#
_symmetry.space_group_name_H-M   'P 1'
#
loop_
_entity.id
_entity.type
_entity.pdbx_description
1 polymer ?
#
loop_
_entity_poly.entity_id
_entity_poly.type
_entity_poly.pdbx_seq_one_letter_code
_entity_poly.pdbx_strand_id
1 'polypeptide(L)'
;MTRNGKGVRRSIIEIQNDYDAGINNDLEKLMTAWAYIKALPPTDPNSLFVIGGYHGEPFAGEGATNPQWWGGYCNHQNVLFPTWHRVYVYKLEKALQATPGCEDVMQPYWDETDSYSTTYGIPRALTAPKFTFKGEFPQCLRDKGIVPDDNNAIDNPLASFIFPKKITDQVNNDDSVYSKPQGYQTVRYPLSGLVGTPQAQATTYEYNANFFDPNANIALLNANVLQWLNNVTYYIPGCGPGDGTTRPAGIAKAFSDCLDAPNYTIFSNTQSAAYYGKGYTALEHPHNDIHLAVGGFNLPTGINNGGYDLSQLPDANGDMGENDTAGLDPIFFFHHCNIDRVFWLWQQKHGFTDSFDIIEDPADLGTSNGFNGGNGQGPAHGQTENETLTMKTALKPFIKPDTTYFTSEDCINIESQLNYTYTDGSLSENDVVAAARAAKVVDSKRSDLHLYISGLSRGGIKGSFIVGVYATKGDDKRYLVGYQSVLSRWDVGGCANCQAHLGISGAFSLNQYTEEEVSGMKFHLEILGREQQNTERFKQFRSLVAADTPPYKLEVK
;
A
#
# COMPACT_ATOMS: atom_id res chain seq x y z
N MET A 1 15.52 7.10 21.30
CA MET A 1 16.40 8.23 20.94
C MET A 1 17.85 7.76 20.86
N THR A 2 18.43 7.90 19.67
CA THR A 2 19.78 7.59 19.20
C THR A 2 20.44 6.23 19.54
N ARG A 3 20.88 5.49 18.52
CA ARG A 3 21.80 4.34 18.64
C ARG A 3 23.07 4.67 17.85
N ASN A 4 24.23 4.69 18.51
CA ASN A 4 25.51 5.08 17.90
C ASN A 4 25.47 6.45 17.18
N GLY A 5 24.74 7.42 17.73
CA GLY A 5 24.60 8.77 17.15
C GLY A 5 23.56 8.91 16.03
N LYS A 6 22.90 7.82 15.61
CA LYS A 6 21.89 7.80 14.53
C LYS A 6 20.48 7.83 15.11
N GLY A 7 19.54 8.50 14.44
CA GLY A 7 18.11 8.44 14.81
C GLY A 7 17.60 6.99 14.79
N VAL A 8 16.61 6.67 15.62
CA VAL A 8 16.06 5.30 15.69
C VAL A 8 14.56 5.36 15.49
N ARG A 9 14.09 4.86 14.34
CA ARG A 9 12.66 4.64 14.08
C ARG A 9 12.21 3.39 14.83
N ARG A 10 11.17 3.54 15.64
CA ARG A 10 10.62 2.48 16.51
C ARG A 10 9.29 1.98 15.99
N SER A 11 8.86 0.80 16.41
CA SER A 11 7.49 0.37 16.16
C SER A 11 6.51 1.26 16.94
N ILE A 12 5.40 1.65 16.31
CA ILE A 12 4.38 2.47 16.96
C ILE A 12 3.78 1.76 18.18
N ILE A 13 3.70 0.42 18.18
CA ILE A 13 3.18 -0.33 19.34
C ILE A 13 4.13 -0.25 20.54
N GLU A 14 5.45 -0.22 20.31
CA GLU A 14 6.42 -0.02 21.39
C GLU A 14 6.28 1.36 22.02
N ILE A 15 6.21 2.41 21.19
CA ILE A 15 6.02 3.79 21.65
C ILE A 15 4.70 3.91 22.43
N GLN A 16 3.66 3.25 21.94
CA GLN A 16 2.35 3.23 22.57
C GLN A 16 2.35 2.53 23.93
N ASN A 17 3.04 1.39 24.06
CA ASN A 17 3.16 0.65 25.31
C ASN A 17 4.01 1.39 26.34
N ASP A 18 5.11 2.01 25.91
CA ASP A 18 5.94 2.87 26.76
C ASP A 18 5.12 4.03 27.34
N TYR A 19 4.32 4.67 26.50
CA TYR A 19 3.44 5.76 26.91
C TYR A 19 2.43 5.28 27.95
N ASP A 20 1.74 4.17 27.71
CA ASP A 20 0.75 3.61 28.67
C ASP A 20 1.38 3.30 30.02
N ALA A 21 2.54 2.67 30.00
CA ALA A 21 3.31 2.29 31.18
C ALA A 21 3.93 3.50 31.90
N GLY A 22 3.88 4.70 31.31
CA GLY A 22 4.48 5.91 31.87
C GLY A 22 6.01 5.91 31.82
N ILE A 23 6.60 5.17 30.88
CA ILE A 23 8.06 5.04 30.71
C ILE A 23 8.63 6.31 30.07
N ASN A 24 7.98 6.83 29.04
CA ASN A 24 8.35 8.08 28.36
C ASN A 24 7.13 8.72 27.68
N ASN A 25 7.34 9.93 27.15
CA ASN A 25 6.31 10.73 26.47
C ASN A 25 6.56 10.81 24.95
N ASP A 26 7.24 9.83 24.35
CA ASP A 26 7.56 9.83 22.91
C ASP A 26 6.27 9.88 22.07
N LEU A 27 5.19 9.25 22.53
CA LEU A 27 3.89 9.32 21.86
C LEU A 27 3.30 10.73 21.88
N GLU A 28 3.44 11.49 22.97
CA GLU A 28 2.98 12.88 23.04
C GLU A 28 3.76 13.77 22.07
N LYS A 29 5.08 13.59 21.98
CA LYS A 29 5.91 14.30 20.99
C LYS A 29 5.48 13.99 19.57
N LEU A 30 5.23 12.71 19.26
CA LEU A 30 4.73 12.30 17.96
C LEU A 30 3.38 12.95 17.64
N MET A 31 2.42 12.88 18.57
CA MET A 31 1.10 13.50 18.43
C MET A 31 1.21 15.01 18.25
N THR A 32 2.13 15.65 18.96
CA THR A 32 2.42 17.09 18.84
C THR A 32 2.95 17.44 17.45
N ALA A 33 3.98 16.75 16.97
CA ALA A 33 4.57 17.00 15.66
C ALA A 33 3.55 16.81 14.53
N TRP A 34 2.76 15.74 14.59
CA TRP A 34 1.72 15.46 13.61
C TRP A 34 0.59 16.48 13.62
N ALA A 35 0.07 16.84 14.81
CA ALA A 35 -0.95 17.89 14.93
C ALA A 35 -0.45 19.24 14.39
N TYR A 36 0.82 19.57 14.65
CA TYR A 36 1.44 20.80 14.20
C TYR A 36 1.55 20.88 12.67
N ILE A 37 2.12 19.86 12.01
CA ILE A 37 2.28 19.89 10.53
C ILE A 37 0.94 19.86 9.78
N LYS A 38 -0.10 19.28 10.39
CA LYS A 38 -1.47 19.32 9.84
C LYS A 38 -2.10 20.71 9.94
N ALA A 39 -1.70 21.50 10.94
CA ALA A 39 -2.18 22.86 11.14
C ALA A 39 -1.37 23.93 10.38
N LEU A 40 -0.28 23.54 9.70
CA LEU A 40 0.47 24.47 8.86
C LEU A 40 -0.36 24.88 7.62
N PRO A 41 -0.15 26.11 7.10
CA PRO A 41 -0.82 26.56 5.88
C PRO A 41 -0.58 25.58 4.71
N PRO A 42 -1.55 25.40 3.79
CA PRO A 42 -1.42 24.49 2.64
C PRO A 42 -0.40 24.95 1.59
N THR A 43 0.31 26.04 1.83
CA THR A 43 1.43 26.54 1.03
C THR A 43 2.79 26.34 1.72
N ASP A 44 2.78 25.91 2.99
CA ASP A 44 4.00 25.63 3.74
C ASP A 44 4.59 24.29 3.27
N PRO A 45 5.87 24.23 2.87
CA PRO A 45 6.52 23.01 2.38
C PRO A 45 6.64 21.90 3.43
N ASN A 46 6.40 22.20 4.70
CA ASN A 46 6.36 21.22 5.78
C ASN A 46 4.92 20.83 6.19
N SER A 47 3.88 21.39 5.56
CA SER A 47 2.50 20.99 5.85
C SER A 47 2.20 19.58 5.35
N LEU A 48 1.34 18.85 6.07
CA LEU A 48 0.85 17.55 5.60
C LEU A 48 0.14 17.66 4.24
N PHE A 49 -0.55 18.78 3.98
CA PHE A 49 -1.21 18.99 2.70
C PHE A 49 -0.24 19.02 1.52
N VAL A 50 0.90 19.72 1.67
CA VAL A 50 1.93 19.77 0.62
C VAL A 50 2.69 18.46 0.53
N ILE A 51 3.15 17.92 1.65
CA ILE A 51 3.94 16.68 1.67
C ILE A 51 3.09 15.52 1.17
N GLY A 52 1.91 15.31 1.76
CA GLY A 52 0.95 14.28 1.36
C GLY A 52 0.57 14.36 -0.11
N GLY A 53 0.43 15.59 -0.64
CA GLY A 53 0.12 15.83 -2.04
C GLY A 53 1.27 15.57 -3.02
N TYR A 54 2.50 15.34 -2.57
CA TYR A 54 3.56 14.87 -3.47
C TYR A 54 3.27 13.47 -4.01
N HIS A 55 2.50 12.66 -3.28
CA HIS A 55 2.17 11.30 -3.70
C HIS A 55 1.34 11.30 -5.00
N GLY A 56 0.19 11.98 -4.98
CA GLY A 56 -0.78 12.01 -6.06
C GLY A 56 -1.34 13.41 -6.26
N GLU A 57 -2.57 13.62 -5.81
CA GLU A 57 -3.26 14.89 -5.92
C GLU A 57 -2.79 15.91 -4.86
N PRO A 58 -2.74 17.21 -5.19
CA PRO A 58 -3.17 17.82 -6.45
C PRO A 58 -2.17 17.56 -7.59
N PHE A 59 -2.69 17.04 -8.71
CA PHE A 59 -1.87 16.72 -9.87
C PHE A 59 -1.27 17.97 -10.54
N ALA A 60 -0.07 17.79 -11.11
CA ALA A 60 0.69 18.85 -11.74
C ALA A 60 1.38 18.39 -13.04
N GLY A 61 1.85 19.38 -13.82
CA GLY A 61 2.46 19.15 -15.13
C GLY A 61 1.50 18.49 -16.11
N GLU A 62 2.03 17.63 -16.97
CA GLU A 62 1.25 16.97 -18.03
C GLU A 62 0.14 16.06 -17.46
N GLY A 63 0.41 15.36 -16.34
CA GLY A 63 -0.58 14.52 -15.65
C GLY A 63 -1.66 15.29 -14.90
N ALA A 64 -1.66 16.63 -14.92
CA ALA A 64 -2.79 17.41 -14.40
C ALA A 64 -4.06 17.22 -15.24
N THR A 65 -3.92 16.99 -16.54
CA THR A 65 -5.03 16.88 -17.50
C THR A 65 -4.90 15.71 -18.47
N ASN A 66 -3.84 14.90 -18.36
CA ASN A 66 -3.59 13.78 -19.24
C ASN A 66 -3.57 12.47 -18.46
N PRO A 67 -4.57 11.57 -18.62
CA PRO A 67 -4.66 10.33 -17.86
C PRO A 67 -3.55 9.32 -18.18
N GLN A 68 -2.80 9.52 -19.27
CA GLN A 68 -1.64 8.69 -19.60
C GLN A 68 -0.44 8.98 -18.70
N TRP A 69 -0.39 10.17 -18.11
CA TRP A 69 0.65 10.58 -17.18
C TRP A 69 0.19 10.41 -15.74
N TRP A 70 1.13 10.21 -14.83
CA TRP A 70 0.86 10.39 -13.43
C TRP A 70 1.17 11.82 -13.02
N GLY A 71 0.14 12.56 -12.62
CA GLY A 71 0.30 13.96 -12.21
C GLY A 71 0.94 14.16 -10.84
N GLY A 72 1.08 13.08 -10.05
CA GLY A 72 1.84 13.07 -8.80
C GLY A 72 3.29 12.71 -9.03
N TYR A 73 4.09 12.69 -7.95
CA TYR A 73 5.51 12.33 -8.03
C TYR A 73 5.79 10.88 -7.65
N CYS A 74 4.83 10.16 -7.03
CA CYS A 74 5.10 8.80 -6.56
C CYS A 74 5.42 7.83 -7.71
N ASN A 75 6.30 6.88 -7.41
CA ASN A 75 6.73 5.84 -8.33
C ASN A 75 6.11 4.51 -7.92
N HIS A 76 5.31 3.93 -8.81
CA HIS A 76 4.66 2.63 -8.65
C HIS A 76 4.93 1.77 -9.89
N GLN A 77 4.89 0.46 -9.68
CA GLN A 77 5.11 -0.59 -10.69
C GLN A 77 6.47 -0.48 -11.37
N ASN A 78 7.41 0.21 -10.75
CA ASN A 78 8.73 0.45 -11.29
C ASN A 78 9.82 0.40 -10.22
N VAL A 79 11.06 0.29 -10.66
CA VAL A 79 12.25 0.10 -9.83
C VAL A 79 12.57 1.25 -8.87
N LEU A 80 11.91 2.41 -9.00
CA LEU A 80 12.07 3.54 -8.08
C LEU A 80 11.09 3.48 -6.90
N PHE A 81 10.16 2.51 -6.85
CA PHE A 81 9.17 2.39 -5.78
C PHE A 81 9.81 2.42 -4.38
N PRO A 82 10.78 1.55 -4.01
CA PRO A 82 11.33 1.56 -2.65
C PRO A 82 12.10 2.84 -2.31
N THR A 83 12.96 3.30 -3.21
CA THR A 83 13.86 4.44 -2.95
C THR A 83 13.14 5.78 -2.95
N TRP A 84 12.13 5.96 -3.81
CA TRP A 84 11.28 7.16 -3.78
C TRP A 84 10.52 7.24 -2.46
N HIS A 85 9.88 6.16 -2.01
CA HIS A 85 9.11 6.13 -0.78
C HIS A 85 10.00 6.26 0.48
N ARG A 86 11.23 5.72 0.46
CA ARG A 86 12.24 5.95 1.51
C ARG A 86 12.52 7.44 1.71
N VAL A 87 12.83 8.16 0.63
CA VAL A 87 13.11 9.61 0.70
C VAL A 87 11.83 10.39 1.04
N TYR A 88 10.66 9.91 0.63
CA TYR A 88 9.38 10.52 0.97
C TYR A 88 9.08 10.47 2.48
N VAL A 89 9.23 9.31 3.12
CA VAL A 89 9.09 9.15 4.58
C VAL A 89 10.15 10.00 5.31
N TYR A 90 11.38 10.02 4.80
CA TYR A 90 12.43 10.88 5.33
C TYR A 90 12.06 12.38 5.26
N LYS A 91 11.47 12.84 4.15
CA LYS A 91 11.00 14.23 4.00
C LYS A 91 9.89 14.57 5.01
N LEU A 92 8.92 13.69 5.21
CA LEU A 92 7.91 13.85 6.27
C LEU A 92 8.56 13.94 7.64
N GLU A 93 9.48 13.03 7.96
CA GLU A 93 10.18 13.01 9.25
C GLU A 93 10.91 14.34 9.51
N LYS A 94 11.55 14.94 8.49
CA LYS A 94 12.15 16.28 8.62
C LYS A 94 11.13 17.38 8.88
N ALA A 95 9.91 17.29 8.35
CA ALA A 95 8.85 18.23 8.67
C ALA A 95 8.34 18.05 10.11
N LEU A 96 8.23 16.81 10.59
CA LEU A 96 7.91 16.53 12.00
C LEU A 96 8.97 17.11 12.94
N GLN A 97 10.26 16.89 12.64
CA GLN A 97 11.41 17.43 13.39
C GLN A 97 11.51 18.96 13.34
N ALA A 98 10.85 19.64 12.40
CA ALA A 98 10.77 21.10 12.37
C ALA A 98 9.73 21.68 13.35
N THR A 99 8.95 20.82 14.03
CA THR A 99 8.00 21.26 15.05
C THR A 99 8.72 21.66 16.33
N PRO A 100 8.47 22.85 16.90
CA PRO A 100 9.13 23.28 18.14
C PRO A 100 8.93 22.29 19.29
N GLY A 101 10.04 21.84 19.89
CA GLY A 101 10.06 20.87 21.00
C GLY A 101 9.97 19.39 20.57
N CYS A 102 9.99 19.12 19.26
CA CYS A 102 9.94 17.78 18.67
C CYS A 102 11.15 17.49 17.76
N GLU A 103 12.26 18.18 17.93
CA GLU A 103 13.44 18.13 17.04
C GLU A 103 14.09 16.73 16.97
N ASP A 104 13.85 15.89 17.98
CA ASP A 104 14.33 14.53 18.11
C ASP A 104 13.28 13.45 17.75
N VAL A 105 12.09 13.86 17.30
CA VAL A 105 11.04 12.91 16.91
C VAL A 105 11.48 12.09 15.70
N MET A 106 11.16 10.80 15.72
CA MET A 106 11.40 9.89 14.60
C MET A 106 10.04 9.39 14.12
N GLN A 107 9.86 9.25 12.80
CA GLN A 107 8.63 8.67 12.24
C GLN A 107 8.62 7.17 12.54
N PRO A 108 7.69 6.66 13.37
CA PRO A 108 7.64 5.24 13.66
C PRO A 108 7.00 4.45 12.52
N TYR A 109 7.21 3.14 12.55
CA TYR A 109 6.59 2.21 11.61
C TYR A 109 5.41 1.47 12.26
N TRP A 110 4.39 1.17 11.47
CA TRP A 110 3.39 0.16 11.83
C TRP A 110 3.94 -1.20 11.44
N ASP A 111 4.37 -1.99 12.42
CA ASP A 111 4.83 -3.36 12.15
C ASP A 111 3.63 -4.27 11.83
N GLU A 112 3.32 -4.38 10.54
CA GLU A 112 2.14 -5.10 10.03
C GLU A 112 2.21 -6.62 10.23
N THR A 113 3.40 -7.14 10.53
CA THR A 113 3.66 -8.59 10.65
C THR A 113 4.02 -9.04 12.07
N ASP A 114 4.06 -8.12 13.03
CA ASP A 114 4.28 -8.46 14.43
C ASP A 114 3.11 -9.24 15.06
N SER A 115 3.32 -9.73 16.28
CA SER A 115 2.30 -10.47 17.01
C SER A 115 1.07 -9.62 17.36
N TYR A 116 1.24 -8.30 17.53
CA TYR A 116 0.11 -7.42 17.83
C TYR A 116 -0.79 -7.28 16.60
N SER A 117 -0.23 -6.87 15.46
CA SER A 117 -0.95 -6.62 14.22
C SER A 117 -1.64 -7.87 13.71
N THR A 118 -0.95 -9.02 13.77
CA THR A 118 -1.55 -10.32 13.37
C THR A 118 -2.63 -10.82 14.33
N THR A 119 -2.77 -10.25 15.53
CA THR A 119 -3.81 -10.63 16.51
C THR A 119 -4.94 -9.60 16.61
N TYR A 120 -4.61 -8.31 16.55
CA TYR A 120 -5.51 -7.20 16.88
C TYR A 120 -5.70 -6.18 15.75
N GLY A 121 -4.95 -6.28 14.64
CA GLY A 121 -5.01 -5.35 13.53
C GLY A 121 -4.22 -4.07 13.81
N ILE A 122 -4.79 -2.91 13.49
CA ILE A 122 -4.08 -1.64 13.52
C ILE A 122 -3.85 -1.16 14.98
N PRO A 123 -2.62 -0.73 15.36
CA PRO A 123 -2.36 -0.12 16.66
C PRO A 123 -3.29 1.05 16.98
N ARG A 124 -3.78 1.12 18.22
CA ARG A 124 -4.82 2.10 18.63
C ARG A 124 -4.39 3.55 18.44
N ALA A 125 -3.10 3.86 18.53
CA ALA A 125 -2.56 5.20 18.27
C ALA A 125 -2.94 5.71 16.87
N LEU A 126 -3.18 4.81 15.91
CA LEU A 126 -3.53 5.15 14.54
C LEU A 126 -5.04 5.17 14.27
N THR A 127 -5.88 4.71 15.21
CA THR A 127 -7.33 4.53 14.99
C THR A 127 -8.22 5.18 16.03
N ALA A 128 -7.74 5.37 17.26
CA ALA A 128 -8.53 6.00 18.33
C ALA A 128 -8.96 7.41 17.91
N PRO A 129 -10.21 7.83 18.19
CA PRO A 129 -10.73 9.13 17.73
C PRO A 129 -10.07 10.32 18.44
N LYS A 130 -9.65 10.12 19.69
CA LYS A 130 -9.04 11.15 20.53
C LYS A 130 -7.69 10.68 21.07
N PHE A 131 -6.81 11.63 21.35
CA PHE A 131 -5.57 11.40 22.11
C PHE A 131 -5.54 12.32 23.33
N THR A 132 -5.29 11.74 24.51
CA THR A 132 -5.18 12.46 25.78
C THR A 132 -3.72 12.62 26.17
N PHE A 133 -3.30 13.87 26.40
CA PHE A 133 -1.97 14.19 26.94
C PHE A 133 -1.96 13.95 28.46
N LYS A 134 -0.98 13.19 28.95
CA LYS A 134 -0.65 13.02 30.37
C LYS A 134 0.16 14.22 30.89
N GLY A 135 1.01 14.79 30.05
CA GLY A 135 1.82 15.97 30.35
C GLY A 135 1.11 17.30 30.13
N GLU A 136 1.86 18.39 30.30
CA GLU A 136 1.38 19.72 29.94
C GLU A 136 1.08 19.80 28.44
N PHE A 137 -0.04 20.43 28.09
CA PHE A 137 -0.42 20.59 26.69
C PHE A 137 0.59 21.48 25.94
N PRO A 138 1.13 21.06 24.78
CA PRO A 138 2.20 21.77 24.10
C PRO A 138 1.83 23.20 23.69
N GLN A 139 2.67 24.17 24.04
CA GLN A 139 2.46 25.57 23.68
C GLN A 139 2.42 25.80 22.17
N CYS A 140 3.26 25.10 21.40
CA CYS A 140 3.29 25.21 19.94
C CYS A 140 1.95 24.83 19.27
N LEU A 141 1.15 23.95 19.89
CA LEU A 141 -0.19 23.64 19.41
C LEU A 141 -1.20 24.74 19.77
N ARG A 142 -1.08 25.34 20.96
CA ARG A 142 -1.90 26.52 21.35
C ARG A 142 -1.65 27.69 20.41
N ASP A 143 -0.41 27.91 20.01
CA ASP A 143 -0.02 28.96 19.06
C ASP A 143 -0.60 28.71 17.65
N LYS A 144 -0.98 27.47 17.33
CA LYS A 144 -1.74 27.09 16.12
C LYS A 144 -3.26 27.13 16.31
N GLY A 145 -3.74 27.57 17.47
CA GLY A 145 -5.16 27.61 17.80
C GLY A 145 -5.78 26.26 18.15
N ILE A 146 -4.96 25.23 18.38
CA ILE A 146 -5.43 23.94 18.86
C ILE A 146 -5.54 24.00 20.38
N VAL A 147 -6.73 23.71 20.91
CA VAL A 147 -7.03 23.75 22.34
C VAL A 147 -7.56 22.37 22.74
N PRO A 148 -7.03 21.75 23.81
CA PRO A 148 -7.54 20.48 24.28
C PRO A 148 -8.91 20.65 24.97
N ASP A 149 -9.66 19.57 25.05
CA ASP A 149 -10.86 19.52 25.88
C ASP A 149 -10.54 19.50 27.39
N ASP A 150 -11.58 19.43 28.22
CA ASP A 150 -11.47 19.41 29.69
C ASP A 150 -10.67 18.21 30.23
N ASN A 151 -10.50 17.15 29.43
CA ASN A 151 -9.71 15.97 29.77
C ASN A 151 -8.28 16.05 29.21
N ASN A 152 -7.82 17.23 28.77
CA ASN A 152 -6.53 17.41 28.11
C ASN A 152 -6.38 16.59 26.81
N ALA A 153 -7.48 16.39 26.08
CA ALA A 153 -7.50 15.60 24.85
C ALA A 153 -7.79 16.42 23.59
N ILE A 154 -7.27 15.93 22.45
CA ILE A 154 -7.54 16.47 21.11
C ILE A 154 -8.05 15.37 20.18
N ASP A 155 -8.60 15.76 19.02
CA ASP A 155 -8.77 14.81 17.91
C ASP A 155 -7.42 14.19 17.56
N ASN A 156 -7.40 12.86 17.47
CA ASN A 156 -6.16 12.14 17.22
C ASN A 156 -5.61 12.55 15.85
N PRO A 157 -4.42 13.19 15.80
CA PRO A 157 -3.87 13.67 14.54
C PRO A 157 -3.48 12.54 13.58
N LEU A 158 -3.39 11.29 14.05
CA LEU A 158 -3.03 10.12 13.24
C LEU A 158 -4.26 9.36 12.68
N ALA A 159 -5.46 9.67 13.16
CA ALA A 159 -6.67 8.94 12.77
C ALA A 159 -7.20 9.34 11.38
N SER A 160 -7.05 10.62 11.02
CA SER A 160 -7.53 11.18 9.74
C SER A 160 -6.90 12.55 9.48
N PHE A 161 -7.13 13.14 8.30
CA PHE A 161 -6.75 14.52 7.98
C PHE A 161 -7.91 15.29 7.36
N ILE A 162 -8.08 16.56 7.77
CA ILE A 162 -9.10 17.46 7.21
C ILE A 162 -8.42 18.40 6.20
N PHE A 163 -8.95 18.46 4.99
CA PHE A 163 -8.36 19.19 3.88
C PHE A 163 -8.49 20.71 4.12
N PRO A 164 -7.38 21.44 4.27
CA PRO A 164 -7.41 22.89 4.45
C PRO A 164 -7.80 23.64 3.17
N LYS A 165 -7.75 22.97 2.01
CA LYS A 165 -8.02 23.54 0.70
C LYS A 165 -8.68 22.49 -0.21
N LYS A 166 -9.57 22.93 -1.10
CA LYS A 166 -10.14 22.10 -2.16
C LYS A 166 -9.02 21.55 -3.07
N ILE A 167 -9.12 20.27 -3.39
CA ILE A 167 -8.41 19.63 -4.50
C ILE A 167 -9.44 19.35 -5.60
N THR A 168 -9.10 19.70 -6.84
CA THR A 168 -9.95 19.40 -7.99
C THR A 168 -9.20 18.50 -8.93
N ASP A 169 -9.78 17.35 -9.24
CA ASP A 169 -9.32 16.46 -10.30
C ASP A 169 -9.69 17.10 -11.66
N GLN A 170 -8.68 17.27 -12.51
CA GLN A 170 -8.78 17.91 -13.83
C GLN A 170 -8.39 16.97 -14.96
N VAL A 171 -8.17 15.67 -14.69
CA VAL A 171 -7.64 14.71 -15.67
C VAL A 171 -8.51 14.62 -16.93
N ASN A 172 -9.81 14.92 -16.84
CA ASN A 172 -10.71 15.06 -18.00
C ASN A 172 -11.41 16.42 -18.12
N ASN A 173 -10.99 17.43 -17.36
CA ASN A 173 -11.66 18.73 -17.25
C ASN A 173 -13.16 18.65 -16.89
N ASP A 174 -13.58 17.66 -16.11
CA ASP A 174 -14.98 17.38 -15.80
C ASP A 174 -15.39 17.62 -14.34
N ASP A 175 -14.49 18.20 -13.52
CA ASP A 175 -14.67 18.33 -12.06
C ASP A 175 -15.15 17.01 -11.44
N SER A 176 -14.38 15.97 -11.72
CA SER A 176 -14.64 14.56 -11.40
C SER A 176 -15.10 14.31 -9.96
N VAL A 177 -15.87 13.22 -9.78
CA VAL A 177 -16.32 12.69 -8.47
C VAL A 177 -15.17 12.36 -7.52
N TYR A 178 -13.94 12.29 -8.02
CA TYR A 178 -12.72 12.03 -7.24
C TYR A 178 -12.17 13.27 -6.54
N SER A 179 -12.55 14.48 -7.01
CA SER A 179 -12.22 15.76 -6.37
C SER A 179 -12.59 15.79 -4.88
N LYS A 180 -11.85 16.57 -4.08
CA LYS A 180 -12.11 16.73 -2.63
C LYS A 180 -12.39 18.18 -2.25
N PRO A 181 -13.56 18.51 -1.68
CA PRO A 181 -13.84 19.86 -1.20
C PRO A 181 -12.95 20.24 -0.01
N GLN A 182 -12.78 21.55 0.21
CA GLN A 182 -12.22 22.03 1.47
C GLN A 182 -13.08 21.54 2.64
N GLY A 183 -12.44 21.09 3.72
CA GLY A 183 -13.12 20.49 4.87
C GLY A 183 -13.44 19.01 4.74
N TYR A 184 -13.14 18.38 3.59
CA TYR A 184 -13.16 16.91 3.48
C TYR A 184 -12.22 16.28 4.51
N GLN A 185 -12.68 15.24 5.20
CA GLN A 185 -11.88 14.46 6.13
C GLN A 185 -11.55 13.12 5.48
N THR A 186 -10.28 12.70 5.51
CA THR A 186 -9.89 11.37 5.01
C THR A 186 -10.61 10.27 5.77
N VAL A 187 -10.97 9.21 5.06
CA VAL A 187 -11.67 8.06 5.62
C VAL A 187 -11.03 6.74 5.19
N ARG A 188 -11.24 5.72 6.01
CA ARG A 188 -10.78 4.34 5.80
C ARG A 188 -12.00 3.42 5.76
N TYR A 189 -11.81 2.15 5.41
CA TYR A 189 -12.86 1.14 5.53
C TYR A 189 -13.53 1.19 6.92
N PRO A 190 -14.87 1.08 7.02
CA PRO A 190 -15.84 0.80 5.95
C PRO A 190 -16.44 2.05 5.27
N LEU A 191 -15.90 3.24 5.49
CA LEU A 191 -16.51 4.49 4.99
C LEU A 191 -16.14 4.79 3.53
N SER A 192 -16.97 5.62 2.88
CA SER A 192 -16.74 6.18 1.55
C SER A 192 -16.24 7.63 1.61
N GLY A 193 -15.27 7.95 0.75
CA GLY A 193 -14.72 9.28 0.55
C GLY A 193 -15.01 9.89 -0.83
N LEU A 194 -15.87 9.30 -1.67
CA LEU A 194 -16.18 9.87 -3.00
C LEU A 194 -17.15 11.06 -2.90
N VAL A 195 -16.61 12.29 -2.98
CA VAL A 195 -17.34 13.53 -2.64
C VAL A 195 -17.12 14.68 -3.62
N GLY A 196 -16.62 14.42 -4.83
CA GLY A 196 -16.25 15.47 -5.78
C GLY A 196 -17.43 16.24 -6.38
N THR A 197 -18.61 15.62 -6.47
CA THR A 197 -19.83 16.25 -6.98
C THR A 197 -20.95 16.26 -5.95
N PRO A 198 -21.96 17.16 -6.05
CA PRO A 198 -23.10 17.17 -5.13
C PRO A 198 -23.84 15.83 -5.06
N GLN A 199 -23.95 15.11 -6.19
CA GLN A 199 -24.57 13.79 -6.22
C GLN A 199 -23.72 12.75 -5.47
N ALA A 200 -22.40 12.73 -5.71
CA ALA A 200 -21.49 11.82 -5.01
C ALA A 200 -21.49 12.10 -3.50
N GLN A 201 -21.55 13.36 -3.09
CA GLN A 201 -21.69 13.76 -1.68
C GLN A 201 -22.96 13.21 -1.05
N ALA A 202 -24.11 13.32 -1.73
CA ALA A 202 -25.37 12.77 -1.24
C ALA A 202 -25.31 11.25 -1.10
N THR A 203 -24.82 10.53 -2.11
CA THR A 203 -24.67 9.07 -2.08
C THR A 203 -23.69 8.62 -0.99
N THR A 204 -22.54 9.28 -0.85
CA THR A 204 -21.57 8.99 0.20
C THR A 204 -22.13 9.28 1.59
N TYR A 205 -22.92 10.34 1.76
CA TYR A 205 -23.59 10.62 3.03
C TYR A 205 -24.61 9.54 3.40
N GLU A 206 -25.47 9.13 2.47
CA GLU A 206 -26.44 8.05 2.67
C GLU A 206 -25.75 6.71 3.00
N TYR A 207 -24.65 6.40 2.32
CA TYR A 207 -23.86 5.20 2.59
C TYR A 207 -23.24 5.26 3.99
N ASN A 208 -22.53 6.35 4.32
CA ASN A 208 -21.84 6.52 5.59
C ASN A 208 -22.81 6.61 6.79
N ALA A 209 -24.08 6.97 6.57
CA ALA A 209 -25.10 6.97 7.62
C ALA A 209 -25.35 5.58 8.24
N ASN A 210 -24.99 4.49 7.54
CA ASN A 210 -25.04 3.12 8.07
C ASN A 210 -23.89 2.82 9.06
N PHE A 211 -22.90 3.71 9.17
CA PHE A 211 -21.64 3.52 9.91
C PHE A 211 -21.41 4.66 10.91
N PHE A 212 -22.44 4.95 11.72
CA PHE A 212 -22.44 6.12 12.61
C PHE A 212 -21.62 5.94 13.91
N ASP A 213 -21.29 4.71 14.31
CA ASP A 213 -20.49 4.41 15.51
C ASP A 213 -19.00 4.24 15.15
N PRO A 214 -18.13 5.18 15.56
CA PRO A 214 -16.70 5.09 15.28
C PRO A 214 -16.03 3.82 15.83
N ASN A 215 -16.48 3.30 16.97
CA ASN A 215 -15.89 2.09 17.56
C ASN A 215 -16.24 0.85 16.74
N ALA A 216 -17.49 0.76 16.26
CA ALA A 216 -17.90 -0.31 15.35
C ALA A 216 -17.13 -0.26 14.03
N ASN A 217 -16.89 0.94 13.49
CA ASN A 217 -16.11 1.13 12.27
C ASN A 217 -14.66 0.69 12.44
N ILE A 218 -14.02 1.01 13.58
CA ILE A 218 -12.67 0.54 13.91
C ILE A 218 -12.63 -0.98 14.03
N ALA A 219 -13.65 -1.60 14.61
CA ALA A 219 -13.75 -3.06 14.69
C ALA A 219 -13.87 -3.71 13.31
N LEU A 220 -14.69 -3.14 12.42
CA LEU A 220 -14.81 -3.59 11.02
C LEU A 220 -13.49 -3.43 10.25
N LEU A 221 -12.81 -2.28 10.40
CA LEU A 221 -11.48 -2.05 9.82
C LEU A 221 -10.46 -3.08 10.28
N ASN A 222 -10.35 -3.30 11.60
CA ASN A 222 -9.41 -4.29 12.12
C ASN A 222 -9.78 -5.70 11.70
N ALA A 223 -11.06 -6.07 11.64
CA ALA A 223 -11.49 -7.37 11.16
C ALA A 223 -11.09 -7.57 9.68
N ASN A 224 -11.28 -6.56 8.84
CA ASN A 224 -10.85 -6.62 7.44
C ASN A 224 -9.33 -6.76 7.33
N VAL A 225 -8.57 -5.88 7.99
CA VAL A 225 -7.10 -5.94 7.99
C VAL A 225 -6.60 -7.28 8.51
N LEU A 226 -7.16 -7.82 9.59
CA LEU A 226 -6.79 -9.14 10.11
C LEU A 226 -7.04 -10.26 9.11
N GLN A 227 -8.13 -10.18 8.33
CA GLN A 227 -8.39 -11.16 7.28
C GLN A 227 -7.31 -11.11 6.20
N TRP A 228 -6.92 -9.91 5.78
CA TRP A 228 -5.84 -9.69 4.81
C TRP A 228 -4.46 -10.13 5.33
N LEU A 229 -4.12 -9.74 6.55
CA LEU A 229 -2.86 -10.08 7.21
C LEU A 229 -2.68 -11.59 7.36
N ASN A 230 -3.73 -12.24 7.86
CA ASN A 230 -3.66 -13.63 8.26
C ASN A 230 -4.21 -14.60 7.22
N ASN A 231 -4.65 -14.13 6.03
CA ASN A 231 -5.42 -14.93 5.07
C ASN A 231 -4.92 -16.37 5.00
N VAL A 232 -5.77 -17.25 5.51
CA VAL A 232 -5.39 -18.57 5.95
C VAL A 232 -5.57 -19.51 4.77
N THR A 233 -4.60 -19.47 3.86
CA THR A 233 -4.26 -20.59 2.98
C THR A 233 -5.11 -20.88 1.75
N TYR A 234 -4.40 -21.06 0.63
CA TYR A 234 -4.91 -21.77 -0.53
C TYR A 234 -4.89 -23.29 -0.34
N TYR A 235 -6.03 -23.86 0.05
CA TYR A 235 -6.23 -25.30 0.10
C TYR A 235 -7.35 -25.72 -0.86
N ILE A 236 -7.11 -26.81 -1.59
CA ILE A 236 -8.13 -27.50 -2.38
C ILE A 236 -8.28 -28.90 -1.77
N PRO A 237 -9.47 -29.28 -1.28
CA PRO A 237 -9.72 -30.60 -0.72
C PRO A 237 -9.26 -31.74 -1.63
N GLY A 238 -8.50 -32.69 -1.07
CA GLY A 238 -7.95 -33.81 -1.84
C GLY A 238 -6.80 -33.42 -2.77
N CYS A 239 -6.24 -32.22 -2.61
CA CYS A 239 -4.91 -31.84 -3.06
C CYS A 239 -4.04 -31.54 -1.84
N GLY A 240 -2.73 -31.75 -1.94
CA GLY A 240 -1.80 -31.46 -0.85
C GLY A 240 -1.25 -32.75 -0.21
N PRO A 241 -0.42 -32.64 0.84
CA PRO A 241 0.19 -33.79 1.53
C PRO A 241 -0.79 -34.81 2.15
N GLY A 242 -2.10 -34.53 2.14
CA GLY A 242 -3.13 -35.46 2.64
C GLY A 242 -3.30 -35.46 4.16
N ASP A 243 -2.53 -34.65 4.88
CA ASP A 243 -2.56 -34.46 6.34
C ASP A 243 -3.33 -33.20 6.78
N GLY A 244 -3.89 -32.45 5.83
CA GLY A 244 -4.56 -31.18 6.09
C GLY A 244 -3.61 -29.98 6.22
N THR A 245 -2.34 -30.11 5.83
CA THR A 245 -1.40 -28.97 5.82
C THR A 245 -1.88 -27.86 4.92
N THR A 246 -1.74 -26.65 5.43
CA THR A 246 -2.15 -25.41 4.82
C THR A 246 -0.93 -24.57 4.45
N ARG A 247 -0.90 -23.93 3.27
CA ARG A 247 0.15 -22.98 2.87
C ARG A 247 -0.17 -21.58 3.43
N PRO A 248 0.67 -21.00 4.30
CA PRO A 248 0.48 -19.61 4.72
C PRO A 248 0.32 -18.71 3.50
N ALA A 249 -0.65 -17.81 3.55
CA ALA A 249 -0.92 -16.81 2.53
C ALA A 249 -1.18 -15.46 3.23
N GLY A 250 -1.64 -14.47 2.47
CA GLY A 250 -1.92 -13.14 2.99
C GLY A 250 -0.66 -12.29 3.16
N ILE A 251 -0.90 -11.07 3.63
CA ILE A 251 0.10 -10.00 3.66
C ILE A 251 1.31 -10.41 4.51
N ALA A 252 1.09 -11.06 5.66
CA ALA A 252 2.20 -11.42 6.55
C ALA A 252 3.18 -12.41 5.90
N LYS A 253 2.65 -13.37 5.13
CA LYS A 253 3.48 -14.28 4.36
C LYS A 253 4.16 -13.57 3.18
N ALA A 254 3.45 -12.71 2.47
CA ALA A 254 4.00 -11.98 1.33
C ALA A 254 5.16 -11.05 1.72
N PHE A 255 5.11 -10.39 2.88
CA PHE A 255 6.25 -9.64 3.42
C PHE A 255 7.44 -10.55 3.73
N SER A 256 7.21 -11.73 4.32
CA SER A 256 8.30 -12.70 4.52
C SER A 256 8.91 -13.15 3.19
N ASP A 257 8.07 -13.44 2.19
CA ASP A 257 8.51 -13.98 0.90
C ASP A 257 9.27 -12.96 0.06
N CYS A 258 8.94 -11.67 0.18
CA CYS A 258 9.67 -10.64 -0.56
C CYS A 258 11.14 -10.53 -0.11
N LEU A 259 11.46 -10.90 1.14
CA LEU A 259 12.84 -10.94 1.63
C LEU A 259 13.70 -11.98 0.90
N ASP A 260 13.12 -12.94 0.17
CA ASP A 260 13.84 -13.95 -0.61
C ASP A 260 14.09 -13.53 -2.07
N ALA A 261 13.59 -12.36 -2.50
CA ALA A 261 13.86 -11.86 -3.85
C ALA A 261 15.38 -11.70 -4.09
N PRO A 262 15.94 -12.24 -5.19
CA PRO A 262 17.38 -12.44 -5.34
C PRO A 262 18.15 -11.19 -5.78
N ASN A 263 17.46 -10.15 -6.23
CA ASN A 263 18.05 -8.88 -6.65
C ASN A 263 17.05 -7.73 -6.47
N TYR A 264 17.56 -6.50 -6.49
CA TYR A 264 16.75 -5.31 -6.23
C TYR A 264 15.64 -5.12 -7.27
N THR A 265 15.91 -5.35 -8.56
CA THR A 265 14.90 -5.19 -9.62
C THR A 265 13.66 -6.04 -9.36
N ILE A 266 13.82 -7.34 -9.06
CA ILE A 266 12.71 -8.24 -8.72
C ILE A 266 12.08 -7.88 -7.37
N PHE A 267 12.89 -7.53 -6.37
CA PHE A 267 12.41 -7.13 -5.05
C PHE A 267 11.52 -5.88 -5.10
N SER A 268 11.89 -4.91 -5.93
CA SER A 268 11.37 -3.55 -5.86
C SER A 268 9.89 -3.44 -6.23
N ASN A 269 9.45 -4.11 -7.30
CA ASN A 269 8.15 -3.81 -7.91
C ASN A 269 7.49 -5.02 -8.57
N THR A 270 6.17 -4.95 -8.68
CA THR A 270 5.33 -6.04 -9.20
C THR A 270 5.57 -6.34 -10.69
N GLN A 271 5.93 -5.34 -11.49
CA GLN A 271 6.11 -5.48 -12.93
C GLN A 271 7.38 -6.26 -13.28
N SER A 272 8.51 -5.90 -12.66
CA SER A 272 9.79 -6.61 -12.80
C SER A 272 9.69 -8.03 -12.24
N ALA A 273 9.04 -8.23 -11.10
CA ALA A 273 8.85 -9.57 -10.52
C ALA A 273 8.06 -10.50 -11.46
N ALA A 274 7.00 -9.98 -12.09
CA ALA A 274 6.23 -10.73 -13.09
C ALA A 274 7.06 -11.03 -14.34
N TYR A 275 7.89 -10.08 -14.81
CA TYR A 275 8.74 -10.23 -15.99
C TYR A 275 9.80 -11.33 -15.83
N TYR A 276 10.57 -11.32 -14.74
CA TYR A 276 11.64 -12.30 -14.52
C TYR A 276 11.12 -13.68 -14.08
N GLY A 277 9.82 -13.79 -13.74
CA GLY A 277 9.03 -15.02 -13.92
C GLY A 277 9.50 -16.26 -13.14
N LYS A 278 9.75 -16.14 -11.83
CA LYS A 278 10.16 -17.28 -10.97
C LYS A 278 9.35 -17.43 -9.68
N GLY A 279 8.18 -16.78 -9.61
CA GLY A 279 7.32 -16.81 -8.42
C GLY A 279 7.89 -16.10 -7.19
N TYR A 280 8.85 -15.19 -7.37
CA TYR A 280 9.30 -14.30 -6.31
C TYR A 280 8.24 -13.23 -6.04
N THR A 281 8.10 -12.86 -4.77
CA THR A 281 7.22 -11.77 -4.33
C THR A 281 8.00 -10.46 -4.32
N ALA A 282 7.48 -9.42 -4.98
CA ALA A 282 8.00 -8.06 -4.84
C ALA A 282 7.50 -7.42 -3.53
N LEU A 283 8.27 -6.50 -2.95
CA LEU A 283 7.86 -5.68 -1.80
C LEU A 283 6.57 -4.89 -2.07
N GLU A 284 6.39 -4.44 -3.31
CA GLU A 284 5.20 -3.68 -3.72
C GLU A 284 3.90 -4.52 -3.63
N HIS A 285 3.98 -5.86 -3.66
CA HIS A 285 2.79 -6.72 -3.56
C HIS A 285 2.10 -6.61 -2.18
N PRO A 286 2.74 -6.97 -1.05
CA PRO A 286 2.11 -6.80 0.28
C PRO A 286 1.83 -5.32 0.63
N HIS A 287 2.56 -4.37 0.04
CA HIS A 287 2.23 -2.95 0.10
C HIS A 287 0.84 -2.66 -0.50
N ASN A 288 0.60 -3.10 -1.74
CA ASN A 288 -0.68 -2.89 -2.41
C ASN A 288 -1.83 -3.52 -1.61
N ASP A 289 -1.60 -4.69 -1.02
CA ASP A 289 -2.59 -5.37 -0.20
C ASP A 289 -3.00 -4.56 1.05
N ILE A 290 -2.04 -3.94 1.76
CA ILE A 290 -2.35 -3.07 2.91
C ILE A 290 -3.17 -1.85 2.45
N HIS A 291 -2.77 -1.22 1.35
CA HIS A 291 -3.52 -0.10 0.76
C HIS A 291 -4.98 -0.47 0.51
N LEU A 292 -5.22 -1.61 -0.13
CA LEU A 292 -6.57 -2.09 -0.43
C LEU A 292 -7.33 -2.49 0.86
N ALA A 293 -6.69 -3.18 1.80
CA ALA A 293 -7.31 -3.58 3.06
C ALA A 293 -7.77 -2.38 3.90
N VAL A 294 -6.95 -1.34 4.00
CA VAL A 294 -7.27 -0.11 4.74
C VAL A 294 -8.22 0.79 3.94
N GLY A 295 -8.06 0.82 2.61
CA GLY A 295 -8.78 1.66 1.65
C GLY A 295 -10.16 1.17 1.22
N GLY A 296 -10.57 -0.01 1.70
CA GLY A 296 -11.94 -0.48 1.62
C GLY A 296 -12.22 -1.59 0.63
N PHE A 297 -11.26 -2.49 0.48
CA PHE A 297 -11.44 -3.75 -0.23
C PHE A 297 -11.46 -4.91 0.77
N ASN A 298 -12.38 -5.84 0.54
CA ASN A 298 -12.37 -7.15 1.18
C ASN A 298 -11.62 -8.14 0.30
N LEU A 299 -11.03 -9.15 0.93
CA LEU A 299 -10.40 -10.25 0.20
C LEU A 299 -11.41 -10.96 -0.71
N PRO A 300 -10.97 -11.52 -1.85
CA PRO A 300 -11.81 -12.36 -2.69
C PRO A 300 -12.44 -13.50 -1.90
N THR A 301 -13.74 -13.73 -2.09
CA THR A 301 -14.44 -14.83 -1.41
C THR A 301 -13.98 -16.17 -1.99
N GLY A 302 -13.84 -17.20 -1.16
CA GLY A 302 -13.44 -18.54 -1.58
C GLY A 302 -13.70 -19.56 -0.47
N ILE A 303 -13.98 -20.82 -0.83
CA ILE A 303 -14.32 -21.88 0.14
C ILE A 303 -13.23 -22.09 1.20
N ASN A 304 -11.98 -21.80 0.82
CA ASN A 304 -10.81 -21.91 1.68
C ASN A 304 -10.43 -20.62 2.43
N ASN A 305 -11.17 -19.51 2.24
CA ASN A 305 -10.84 -18.22 2.86
C ASN A 305 -11.30 -18.10 4.34
N GLY A 306 -11.73 -19.19 4.99
CA GLY A 306 -11.89 -19.34 6.45
C GLY A 306 -12.71 -18.32 7.24
N GLY A 307 -13.35 -17.33 6.60
CA GLY A 307 -13.92 -16.15 7.23
C GLY A 307 -15.41 -15.93 6.95
N TYR A 308 -16.02 -15.03 7.73
CA TYR A 308 -17.35 -14.51 7.45
C TYR A 308 -17.33 -13.76 6.11
N ASP A 309 -18.34 -14.00 5.27
CA ASP A 309 -18.56 -13.25 4.03
C ASP A 309 -19.03 -11.83 4.37
N LEU A 310 -18.08 -10.95 4.66
CA LEU A 310 -18.28 -9.51 4.53
C LEU A 310 -18.21 -9.24 3.03
N SER A 311 -19.31 -9.54 2.33
CA SER A 311 -19.43 -9.26 0.90
C SER A 311 -18.89 -7.86 0.63
N GLN A 312 -18.11 -7.72 -0.45
CA GLN A 312 -17.41 -6.47 -0.75
C GLN A 312 -18.33 -5.30 -0.48
N LEU A 313 -18.01 -4.47 0.52
CA LEU A 313 -18.74 -3.24 0.76
C LEU A 313 -18.40 -2.34 -0.44
N PRO A 314 -19.21 -2.35 -1.51
CA PRO A 314 -18.73 -1.96 -2.82
C PRO A 314 -18.48 -0.45 -2.91
N ASP A 315 -18.95 0.27 -1.89
CA ASP A 315 -18.89 1.73 -1.77
C ASP A 315 -17.95 2.20 -0.67
N ALA A 316 -17.18 1.32 -0.03
CA ALA A 316 -16.18 1.72 0.97
C ALA A 316 -14.96 2.36 0.28
N ASN A 317 -15.10 3.57 -0.26
CA ASN A 317 -14.10 4.29 -1.05
C ASN A 317 -13.15 5.13 -0.20
N GLY A 318 -12.38 4.50 0.68
CA GLY A 318 -11.42 5.17 1.56
C GLY A 318 -10.16 5.64 0.82
N ASP A 319 -9.53 6.71 1.29
CA ASP A 319 -8.42 7.37 0.59
C ASP A 319 -7.18 6.48 0.40
N MET A 320 -6.91 5.56 1.33
CA MET A 320 -5.81 4.59 1.20
C MET A 320 -5.97 3.62 0.01
N GLY A 321 -7.18 3.50 -0.54
CA GLY A 321 -7.50 2.53 -1.58
C GLY A 321 -6.98 2.91 -2.97
N GLU A 322 -6.60 4.18 -3.16
CA GLU A 322 -6.22 4.74 -4.44
C GLU A 322 -5.02 5.69 -4.29
N ASN A 323 -4.14 5.70 -5.29
CA ASN A 323 -2.93 6.51 -5.23
C ASN A 323 -3.19 8.02 -5.20
N ASP A 324 -4.36 8.46 -5.67
CA ASP A 324 -4.73 9.86 -5.82
C ASP A 324 -4.62 10.63 -4.49
N THR A 325 -5.23 10.12 -3.41
CA THR A 325 -5.26 10.81 -2.10
C THR A 325 -4.71 10.00 -0.93
N ALA A 326 -4.20 8.78 -1.13
CA ALA A 326 -3.66 7.95 -0.05
C ALA A 326 -2.60 8.67 0.79
N GLY A 327 -1.71 9.46 0.16
CA GLY A 327 -0.67 10.24 0.84
C GLY A 327 -1.18 11.30 1.82
N LEU A 328 -2.49 11.62 1.80
CA LEU A 328 -3.11 12.59 2.70
C LEU A 328 -3.72 11.93 3.95
N ASP A 329 -3.83 10.61 4.00
CA ASP A 329 -4.18 9.88 5.22
C ASP A 329 -2.91 9.64 6.07
N PRO A 330 -2.85 10.06 7.35
CA PRO A 330 -1.67 9.85 8.19
C PRO A 330 -1.15 8.41 8.26
N ILE A 331 -2.01 7.38 8.20
CA ILE A 331 -1.56 5.97 8.30
C ILE A 331 -0.64 5.57 7.15
N PHE A 332 -0.74 6.26 6.00
CA PHE A 332 0.14 6.08 4.85
C PHE A 332 1.61 6.08 5.28
N PHE A 333 2.01 7.05 6.09
CA PHE A 333 3.41 7.20 6.46
C PHE A 333 3.90 6.20 7.50
N PHE A 334 2.99 5.57 8.26
CA PHE A 334 3.33 4.49 9.19
C PHE A 334 3.49 3.16 8.44
N HIS A 335 2.61 2.93 7.45
CA HIS A 335 2.73 1.84 6.49
C HIS A 335 4.04 1.96 5.69
N HIS A 336 4.27 3.10 5.04
CA HIS A 336 5.46 3.33 4.22
C HIS A 336 6.77 3.35 5.03
N CYS A 337 6.71 3.71 6.32
CA CYS A 337 7.87 3.55 7.20
C CYS A 337 8.19 2.05 7.46
N ASN A 338 7.18 1.17 7.49
CA ASN A 338 7.37 -0.28 7.52
C ASN A 338 7.84 -0.84 6.18
N ILE A 339 7.35 -0.33 5.04
CA ILE A 339 7.88 -0.66 3.70
C ILE A 339 9.38 -0.34 3.63
N ASP A 340 9.79 0.84 4.10
CA ASP A 340 11.19 1.24 4.17
C ASP A 340 12.01 0.33 5.11
N ARG A 341 11.42 -0.10 6.23
CA ARG A 341 12.03 -1.06 7.16
C ARG A 341 12.25 -2.43 6.51
N VAL A 342 11.26 -2.97 5.79
CA VAL A 342 11.37 -4.26 5.10
C VAL A 342 12.39 -4.17 3.96
N PHE A 343 12.45 -3.03 3.25
CA PHE A 343 13.52 -2.77 2.29
C PHE A 343 14.90 -2.81 2.96
N TRP A 344 15.07 -2.17 4.12
CA TRP A 344 16.32 -2.24 4.87
C TRP A 344 16.66 -3.67 5.32
N LEU A 345 15.69 -4.45 5.81
CA LEU A 345 15.90 -5.86 6.16
C LEU A 345 16.37 -6.70 4.95
N TRP A 346 15.77 -6.49 3.79
CA TRP A 346 16.19 -7.16 2.55
C TRP A 346 17.64 -6.79 2.21
N GLN A 347 18.01 -5.50 2.30
CA GLN A 347 19.38 -5.06 2.08
C GLN A 347 20.36 -5.72 3.05
N GLN A 348 20.02 -5.81 4.34
CA GLN A 348 20.85 -6.48 5.33
C GLN A 348 21.03 -7.97 5.03
N LYS A 349 19.93 -8.67 4.73
CA LYS A 349 19.92 -10.11 4.45
C LYS A 349 20.78 -10.49 3.24
N HIS A 350 20.77 -9.66 2.19
CA HIS A 350 21.50 -9.94 0.95
C HIS A 350 22.86 -9.24 0.85
N GLY A 351 23.26 -8.46 1.86
CA GLY A 351 24.53 -7.72 1.85
C GLY A 351 24.52 -6.50 0.92
N PHE A 352 23.34 -5.92 0.66
CA PHE A 352 23.11 -4.77 -0.22
C PHE A 352 22.93 -3.45 0.57
N THR A 353 23.50 -3.34 1.76
CA THR A 353 23.41 -2.15 2.62
C THR A 353 24.15 -0.94 2.05
N ASP A 354 25.16 -1.17 1.21
CA ASP A 354 26.04 -0.13 0.67
C ASP A 354 26.03 -0.07 -0.86
N SER A 355 25.48 -1.08 -1.53
CA SER A 355 25.34 -1.13 -2.98
C SER A 355 24.27 -2.12 -3.43
N PHE A 356 23.45 -1.72 -4.38
CA PHE A 356 22.63 -2.60 -5.23
C PHE A 356 22.43 -1.92 -6.59
N ASP A 357 22.10 -2.71 -7.60
CA ASP A 357 21.92 -2.22 -8.96
C ASP A 357 20.51 -2.51 -9.49
N ILE A 358 20.09 -1.70 -10.46
CA ILE A 358 18.93 -1.96 -11.30
C ILE A 358 19.40 -2.67 -12.56
N ILE A 359 18.80 -3.82 -12.87
CA ILE A 359 19.02 -4.51 -14.14
C ILE A 359 18.41 -3.68 -15.26
N GLU A 360 19.25 -3.08 -16.08
CA GLU A 360 18.84 -2.31 -17.26
C GLU A 360 18.48 -3.26 -18.42
N ASP A 361 17.27 -3.81 -18.38
CA ASP A 361 16.68 -4.59 -19.47
C ASP A 361 15.56 -3.78 -20.15
N PRO A 362 15.73 -3.36 -21.42
CA PRO A 362 14.70 -2.63 -22.15
C PRO A 362 13.36 -3.37 -22.31
N ALA A 363 13.34 -4.69 -22.11
CA ALA A 363 12.12 -5.49 -22.13
C ALA A 363 11.44 -5.58 -20.75
N ASP A 364 12.12 -5.23 -19.66
CA ASP A 364 11.52 -5.09 -18.34
C ASP A 364 10.78 -3.75 -18.23
N LEU A 365 9.46 -3.83 -18.28
CA LEU A 365 8.57 -2.68 -18.16
C LEU A 365 8.70 -1.96 -16.81
N GLY A 366 9.23 -2.62 -15.77
CA GLY A 366 9.50 -1.98 -14.47
C GLY A 366 10.65 -0.97 -14.51
N THR A 367 11.42 -0.90 -15.60
CA THR A 367 12.51 0.07 -15.79
C THR A 367 12.18 1.16 -16.82
N SER A 368 10.94 1.23 -17.30
CA SER A 368 10.50 2.20 -18.31
C SER A 368 9.16 2.83 -17.93
N ASN A 369 9.05 4.14 -18.07
CA ASN A 369 7.85 4.90 -17.72
C ASN A 369 6.93 5.23 -18.92
N GLY A 370 6.94 4.42 -19.98
CA GLY A 370 6.13 4.66 -21.18
C GLY A 370 4.60 4.50 -20.98
N PHE A 371 3.80 5.18 -21.82
CA PHE A 371 2.33 5.00 -21.86
C PHE A 371 1.92 3.67 -22.49
N ASN A 372 2.63 3.26 -23.55
CA ASN A 372 2.38 2.05 -24.31
C ASN A 372 3.52 1.07 -24.07
N GLY A 373 3.27 0.01 -23.29
CA GLY A 373 4.29 -0.97 -22.95
C GLY A 373 5.35 -0.38 -22.02
N GLY A 374 4.94 0.43 -21.03
CA GLY A 374 5.75 0.80 -19.87
C GLY A 374 5.18 0.19 -18.58
N ASN A 375 5.56 0.73 -17.43
CA ASN A 375 5.21 0.22 -16.10
C ASN A 375 3.70 0.18 -15.74
N GLY A 376 2.83 0.79 -16.54
CA GLY A 376 1.38 0.82 -16.29
C GLY A 376 0.89 2.01 -15.44
N GLN A 377 1.79 2.75 -14.79
CA GLN A 377 1.50 4.06 -14.18
C GLN A 377 1.69 5.21 -15.19
N GLY A 378 2.61 5.03 -16.15
CA GLY A 378 3.11 6.11 -17.00
C GLY A 378 4.15 6.98 -16.28
N PRO A 379 4.67 8.02 -16.93
CA PRO A 379 5.66 8.92 -16.36
C PRO A 379 5.06 9.73 -15.22
N ALA A 380 5.77 9.76 -14.10
CA ALA A 380 5.45 10.62 -12.97
C ALA A 380 5.80 12.08 -13.27
N HIS A 381 5.24 13.00 -12.48
CA HIS A 381 5.49 14.42 -12.67
C HIS A 381 6.98 14.74 -12.61
N GLY A 382 7.49 15.33 -13.70
CA GLY A 382 8.89 15.71 -13.85
C GLY A 382 9.78 14.63 -14.48
N GLN A 383 9.25 13.46 -14.86
CA GLN A 383 9.92 12.50 -15.74
C GLN A 383 9.58 12.77 -17.22
N THR A 384 10.30 12.14 -18.14
CA THR A 384 9.98 12.19 -19.58
C THR A 384 9.35 10.88 -20.07
N GLU A 385 8.58 10.92 -21.16
CA GLU A 385 8.00 9.70 -21.76
C GLU A 385 9.09 8.73 -22.25
N ASN A 386 8.95 7.44 -21.92
CA ASN A 386 9.87 6.36 -22.29
C ASN A 386 11.30 6.57 -21.74
N GLU A 387 11.43 7.30 -20.63
CA GLU A 387 12.67 7.40 -19.87
C GLU A 387 13.02 6.04 -19.25
N THR A 388 14.26 5.61 -19.43
CA THR A 388 14.82 4.48 -18.69
C THR A 388 15.09 4.90 -17.25
N LEU A 389 14.44 4.22 -16.31
CA LEU A 389 14.57 4.48 -14.89
C LEU A 389 15.80 3.73 -14.34
N THR A 390 16.71 4.47 -13.73
CA THR A 390 18.01 3.97 -13.26
C THR A 390 18.29 4.43 -11.83
N MET A 391 19.42 4.00 -11.27
CA MET A 391 19.87 4.46 -9.95
C MET A 391 20.08 5.97 -9.88
N LYS A 392 20.28 6.63 -11.03
CA LYS A 392 20.55 8.08 -11.18
C LYS A 392 19.31 8.90 -11.51
N THR A 393 18.17 8.25 -11.76
CA THR A 393 16.93 8.97 -12.04
C THR A 393 16.56 9.82 -10.83
N ALA A 394 16.19 11.08 -11.07
CA ALA A 394 15.86 12.02 -10.02
C ALA A 394 14.58 11.60 -9.27
N LEU A 395 14.68 11.45 -7.95
CA LEU A 395 13.57 11.21 -7.03
C LEU A 395 12.88 12.54 -6.71
N LYS A 396 12.25 13.14 -7.72
CA LYS A 396 11.50 14.40 -7.56
C LYS A 396 10.32 14.21 -6.58
N PRO A 397 9.95 15.24 -5.80
CA PRO A 397 10.50 16.60 -5.78
C PRO A 397 11.61 16.79 -4.73
N PHE A 398 12.24 15.71 -4.25
CA PHE A 398 13.12 15.78 -3.09
C PHE A 398 14.48 16.39 -3.43
N ILE A 399 14.79 17.54 -2.81
CA ILE A 399 15.99 18.32 -3.07
C ILE A 399 16.94 18.18 -1.87
N LYS A 400 18.23 17.94 -2.16
CA LYS A 400 19.34 17.92 -1.19
C LYS A 400 19.78 19.34 -0.82
N PRO A 401 20.54 19.53 0.27
CA PRO A 401 21.05 20.86 0.66
C PRO A 401 21.89 21.55 -0.42
N ASP A 402 22.52 20.78 -1.32
CA ASP A 402 23.32 21.28 -2.44
C ASP A 402 22.48 21.67 -3.68
N THR A 403 21.15 21.69 -3.55
CA THR A 403 20.15 22.02 -4.59
C THR A 403 19.95 20.98 -5.70
N THR A 404 20.67 19.85 -5.66
CA THR A 404 20.42 18.74 -6.57
C THR A 404 19.27 17.85 -6.06
N TYR A 405 18.63 17.10 -6.95
CA TYR A 405 17.62 16.12 -6.53
C TYR A 405 18.27 14.91 -5.87
N PHE A 406 17.57 14.29 -4.93
CA PHE A 406 17.89 12.93 -4.49
C PHE A 406 17.81 11.97 -5.68
N THR A 407 18.64 10.95 -5.66
CA THR A 407 18.61 9.77 -6.53
C THR A 407 18.57 8.52 -5.67
N SER A 408 18.39 7.34 -6.27
CA SER A 408 18.48 6.07 -5.52
C SER A 408 19.88 5.87 -4.93
N GLU A 409 20.93 6.39 -5.57
CA GLU A 409 22.31 6.34 -5.07
C GLU A 409 22.49 7.10 -3.74
N ASP A 410 21.64 8.10 -3.46
CA ASP A 410 21.73 8.95 -2.26
C ASP A 410 21.03 8.34 -1.03
N CYS A 411 20.32 7.21 -1.18
CA CYS A 411 19.50 6.61 -0.12
C CYS A 411 19.62 5.09 -0.02
N ILE A 412 20.73 4.52 -0.48
CA ILE A 412 21.04 3.09 -0.35
C ILE A 412 21.22 2.75 1.13
N ASN A 413 22.16 3.41 1.80
CA ASN A 413 22.48 3.17 3.21
C ASN A 413 21.78 4.21 4.09
N ILE A 414 20.69 3.81 4.75
CA ILE A 414 19.92 4.70 5.63
C ILE A 414 20.74 5.22 6.82
N GLU A 415 21.75 4.47 7.25
CA GLU A 415 22.53 4.80 8.42
C GLU A 415 23.64 5.81 8.13
N SER A 416 24.34 5.66 7.02
CA SER A 416 25.46 6.53 6.65
C SER A 416 25.04 7.73 5.80
N GLN A 417 23.98 7.60 4.99
CA GLN A 417 23.52 8.67 4.09
C GLN A 417 22.35 9.47 4.66
N LEU A 418 21.44 8.82 5.39
CA LEU A 418 20.22 9.45 5.94
C LEU A 418 20.21 9.59 7.47
N ASN A 419 21.22 9.05 8.15
CA ASN A 419 21.44 9.14 9.59
C ASN A 419 20.28 8.60 10.47
N TYR A 420 19.64 7.50 10.06
CA TYR A 420 18.70 6.76 10.90
C TYR A 420 18.87 5.24 10.77
N THR A 421 18.31 4.51 11.72
CA THR A 421 18.19 3.05 11.72
C THR A 421 16.86 2.64 12.36
N TYR A 422 16.61 1.34 12.44
CA TYR A 422 15.38 0.77 13.01
C TYR A 422 15.65 0.02 14.33
N THR A 423 14.65 -0.03 15.21
CA THR A 423 14.61 -1.06 16.26
C THR A 423 14.42 -2.44 15.63
N ASP A 424 14.76 -3.47 16.39
CA ASP A 424 14.39 -4.84 16.03
C ASP A 424 12.86 -4.94 16.01
N GLY A 425 12.33 -5.58 14.99
CA GLY A 425 10.90 -5.81 14.79
C GLY A 425 10.67 -7.17 14.15
N SER A 426 9.44 -7.43 13.72
CA SER A 426 9.15 -8.71 13.07
C SER A 426 9.97 -8.89 11.78
N LEU A 427 10.21 -10.14 11.40
CA LEU A 427 11.03 -10.54 10.24
C LEU A 427 12.54 -10.20 10.34
N SER A 428 12.99 -9.57 11.43
CA SER A 428 14.43 -9.40 11.68
C SER A 428 15.10 -10.73 12.03
N GLU A 429 16.43 -10.83 11.89
CA GLU A 429 17.18 -12.06 12.21
C GLU A 429 16.97 -12.52 13.67
N ASN A 430 16.71 -11.58 14.59
CA ASN A 430 16.49 -11.85 16.01
C ASN A 430 15.04 -12.25 16.33
N ASP A 431 14.13 -12.28 15.35
CA ASP A 431 12.73 -12.64 15.55
C ASP A 431 12.57 -14.16 15.72
N VAL A 432 12.71 -14.61 16.96
CA VAL A 432 12.46 -16.00 17.40
C VAL A 432 11.03 -16.46 17.12
N VAL A 433 10.05 -15.55 17.01
CA VAL A 433 8.66 -15.89 16.70
C VAL A 433 8.50 -16.15 15.20
N ALA A 434 9.11 -15.35 14.34
CA ALA A 434 9.20 -15.65 12.90
C ALA A 434 9.95 -16.96 12.64
N ALA A 435 11.08 -17.20 13.32
CA ALA A 435 11.81 -18.47 13.23
C ALA A 435 10.94 -19.68 13.66
N ALA A 436 10.15 -19.54 14.72
CA ALA A 436 9.24 -20.58 15.18
C ALA A 436 8.00 -20.76 14.27
N ARG A 437 7.48 -19.69 13.65
CA ARG A 437 6.41 -19.73 12.65
C ARG A 437 6.90 -20.42 11.37
N ALA A 438 8.08 -20.05 10.87
CA ALA A 438 8.74 -20.66 9.72
C ALA A 438 9.05 -22.16 9.97
N ALA A 439 9.54 -22.52 11.17
CA ALA A 439 9.83 -23.90 11.54
C ALA A 439 8.58 -24.81 11.66
N LYS A 440 7.38 -24.23 11.86
CA LYS A 440 6.11 -24.98 11.91
C LYS A 440 5.48 -25.21 10.54
N VAL A 441 5.91 -24.48 9.51
CA VAL A 441 5.40 -24.61 8.15
C VAL A 441 6.37 -25.47 7.37
N VAL A 442 6.12 -26.78 7.33
CA VAL A 442 6.82 -27.66 6.40
C VAL A 442 6.18 -27.48 5.01
N ASP A 443 6.60 -26.46 4.28
CA ASP A 443 6.31 -26.37 2.84
C ASP A 443 7.28 -27.31 2.11
N SER A 444 6.99 -28.61 2.13
CA SER A 444 7.71 -29.53 1.25
C SER A 444 7.27 -29.21 -0.17
N LYS A 445 8.02 -28.37 -0.87
CA LYS A 445 7.80 -28.04 -2.28
C LYS A 445 7.47 -29.32 -3.08
N ARG A 446 6.24 -29.42 -3.59
CA ARG A 446 5.71 -30.58 -4.34
C ARG A 446 5.76 -30.39 -5.86
N SER A 447 5.87 -29.15 -6.32
CA SER A 447 6.00 -28.78 -7.73
C SER A 447 6.82 -27.50 -7.91
N ASP A 448 7.41 -27.36 -9.09
CA ASP A 448 8.06 -26.14 -9.60
C ASP A 448 7.13 -25.26 -10.44
N LEU A 449 5.88 -25.72 -10.67
CA LEU A 449 4.94 -25.04 -11.56
C LEU A 449 4.42 -23.73 -10.98
N HIS A 450 4.21 -22.78 -11.89
CA HIS A 450 3.62 -21.48 -11.61
C HIS A 450 2.46 -21.22 -12.57
N LEU A 451 1.43 -20.54 -12.07
CA LEU A 451 0.32 -20.04 -12.87
C LEU A 451 0.58 -18.58 -13.22
N TYR A 452 0.69 -18.30 -14.52
CA TYR A 452 0.92 -16.97 -15.08
C TYR A 452 -0.36 -16.35 -15.61
N ILE A 453 -0.61 -15.11 -15.24
CA ILE A 453 -1.65 -14.26 -15.82
C ILE A 453 -0.98 -13.33 -16.83
N SER A 454 -1.56 -13.22 -18.02
CA SER A 454 -1.19 -12.18 -18.99
C SER A 454 -2.37 -11.72 -19.83
N GLY A 455 -2.22 -10.60 -20.53
CA GLY A 455 -3.21 -10.08 -21.48
C GLY A 455 -4.44 -9.42 -20.86
N LEU A 456 -4.57 -9.39 -19.52
CA LEU A 456 -5.64 -8.69 -18.84
C LEU A 456 -5.38 -7.17 -18.89
N SER A 457 -6.32 -6.38 -19.43
CA SER A 457 -6.18 -4.91 -19.50
C SER A 457 -6.82 -4.23 -18.28
N ARG A 458 -6.10 -3.25 -17.70
CA ARG A 458 -6.66 -2.31 -16.69
C ARG A 458 -7.55 -1.23 -17.31
N GLY A 459 -7.52 -1.08 -18.63
CA GLY A 459 -8.24 -0.03 -19.34
C GLY A 459 -9.74 -0.08 -19.08
N GLY A 460 -10.28 1.08 -18.70
CA GLY A 460 -11.69 1.26 -18.41
C GLY A 460 -12.17 0.67 -17.07
N ILE A 461 -11.26 0.22 -16.20
CA ILE A 461 -11.57 -0.11 -14.80
C ILE A 461 -11.27 1.11 -13.94
N LYS A 462 -12.28 1.66 -13.27
CA LYS A 462 -12.15 2.82 -12.38
C LYS A 462 -11.63 2.39 -11.02
N GLY A 463 -10.58 3.06 -10.55
CA GLY A 463 -9.99 2.81 -9.23
C GLY A 463 -9.17 1.52 -9.15
N SER A 464 -8.78 1.19 -7.94
CA SER A 464 -8.09 -0.07 -7.63
C SER A 464 -9.03 -1.25 -7.73
N PHE A 465 -8.46 -2.44 -7.91
CA PHE A 465 -9.22 -3.69 -7.98
C PHE A 465 -8.34 -4.89 -7.62
N ILE A 466 -8.99 -6.02 -7.40
CA ILE A 466 -8.34 -7.29 -7.10
C ILE A 466 -8.58 -8.25 -8.27
N VAL A 467 -7.50 -8.93 -8.66
CA VAL A 467 -7.55 -10.06 -9.57
C VAL A 467 -7.53 -11.32 -8.73
N GLY A 468 -8.70 -11.94 -8.53
CA GLY A 468 -8.84 -13.21 -7.82
C GLY A 468 -8.63 -14.39 -8.78
N VAL A 469 -7.82 -15.36 -8.37
CA VAL A 469 -7.55 -16.56 -9.16
C VAL A 469 -8.08 -17.76 -8.44
N TYR A 470 -8.85 -18.56 -9.17
CA TYR A 470 -9.59 -19.68 -8.62
C TYR A 470 -9.32 -20.95 -9.40
N ALA A 471 -9.46 -22.09 -8.75
CA ALA A 471 -9.40 -23.41 -9.36
C ALA A 471 -10.65 -24.23 -9.04
N THR A 472 -11.08 -25.05 -10.00
CA THR A 472 -12.01 -26.17 -9.76
C THR A 472 -11.32 -27.50 -10.02
N LYS A 473 -11.72 -28.56 -9.30
CA LYS A 473 -11.15 -29.92 -9.45
C LYS A 473 -12.26 -30.97 -9.44
N GLY A 474 -12.79 -31.28 -10.63
CA GLY A 474 -13.80 -32.33 -10.81
C GLY A 474 -15.19 -32.05 -10.20
N ASP A 475 -15.35 -30.97 -9.44
CA ASP A 475 -16.61 -30.40 -8.97
C ASP A 475 -16.81 -28.97 -9.49
N ASP A 476 -17.99 -28.38 -9.24
CA ASP A 476 -18.30 -26.98 -9.58
C ASP A 476 -17.86 -26.00 -8.47
N LYS A 477 -17.13 -26.48 -7.45
CA LYS A 477 -16.70 -25.66 -6.33
C LYS A 477 -15.45 -24.87 -6.70
N ARG A 478 -15.45 -23.59 -6.32
CA ARG A 478 -14.36 -22.66 -6.61
C ARG A 478 -13.51 -22.42 -5.38
N TYR A 479 -12.24 -22.75 -5.49
CA TYR A 479 -11.24 -22.55 -4.45
C TYR A 479 -10.34 -21.40 -4.86
N LEU A 480 -10.17 -20.41 -3.99
CA LEU A 480 -9.20 -19.33 -4.26
C LEU A 480 -7.80 -19.94 -4.20
N VAL A 481 -6.97 -19.69 -5.21
CA VAL A 481 -5.58 -20.20 -5.27
C VAL A 481 -4.53 -19.10 -5.28
N GLY A 482 -4.97 -17.86 -5.45
CA GLY A 482 -4.12 -16.68 -5.57
C GLY A 482 -4.98 -15.43 -5.67
N TYR A 483 -4.43 -14.27 -5.30
CA TYR A 483 -4.96 -12.99 -5.73
C TYR A 483 -3.83 -11.99 -5.97
N GLN A 484 -4.09 -11.00 -6.81
CA GLN A 484 -3.19 -9.87 -7.02
C GLN A 484 -3.96 -8.58 -6.80
N SER A 485 -3.49 -7.78 -5.85
CA SER A 485 -3.98 -6.41 -5.64
C SER A 485 -3.36 -5.48 -6.66
N VAL A 486 -4.23 -4.81 -7.42
CA VAL A 486 -3.85 -3.80 -8.41
C VAL A 486 -4.17 -2.45 -7.80
N LEU A 487 -3.21 -1.89 -7.05
CA LEU A 487 -3.27 -0.51 -6.59
C LEU A 487 -3.18 0.42 -7.80
N SER A 488 -4.19 1.26 -7.93
CA SER A 488 -4.44 2.05 -9.13
C SER A 488 -4.79 3.48 -8.77
N ARG A 489 -5.22 4.21 -9.78
CA ARG A 489 -5.86 5.51 -9.66
C ARG A 489 -7.32 5.42 -10.10
N TRP A 490 -8.10 6.42 -9.73
CA TRP A 490 -9.52 6.45 -10.04
C TRP A 490 -9.83 6.47 -11.54
N ASP A 491 -9.03 7.18 -12.34
CA ASP A 491 -9.20 7.21 -13.79
C ASP A 491 -7.98 6.70 -14.55
N VAL A 492 -8.17 5.57 -15.25
CA VAL A 492 -7.24 5.02 -16.25
C VAL A 492 -7.89 5.09 -17.63
N GLY A 493 -8.25 6.32 -18.01
CA GLY A 493 -8.81 6.69 -19.30
C GLY A 493 -7.72 6.88 -20.36
N GLY A 494 -8.03 6.51 -21.59
CA GLY A 494 -7.14 6.65 -22.73
C GLY A 494 -7.83 6.12 -23.98
N CYS A 495 -7.28 6.41 -25.16
CA CYS A 495 -7.80 5.90 -26.42
C CYS A 495 -7.91 4.36 -26.41
N ALA A 496 -8.80 3.76 -27.20
CA ALA A 496 -8.98 2.29 -27.24
C ALA A 496 -7.67 1.52 -27.52
N ASN A 497 -6.76 2.11 -28.31
CA ASN A 497 -5.43 1.54 -28.57
C ASN A 497 -4.49 1.65 -27.36
N CYS A 498 -4.63 2.70 -26.56
CA CYS A 498 -3.85 2.98 -25.36
C CYS A 498 -4.20 1.98 -24.23
N GLN A 499 -5.48 1.60 -24.13
CA GLN A 499 -5.95 0.61 -23.16
C GLN A 499 -5.40 -0.80 -23.40
N ALA A 500 -4.99 -1.13 -24.64
CA ALA A 500 -4.42 -2.44 -24.99
C ALA A 500 -3.02 -2.69 -24.37
N HIS A 501 -2.37 -1.64 -23.85
CA HIS A 501 -1.01 -1.70 -23.31
C HIS A 501 -0.94 -1.63 -21.77
N LEU A 502 -2.09 -1.52 -21.10
CA LEU A 502 -2.21 -1.56 -19.63
C LEU A 502 -2.31 -3.01 -19.12
N GLY A 503 -1.36 -3.85 -19.53
CA GLY A 503 -1.38 -5.27 -19.21
C GLY A 503 -1.13 -5.53 -17.73
N ILE A 504 -1.97 -6.36 -17.11
CA ILE A 504 -1.70 -6.96 -15.81
C ILE A 504 -1.00 -8.29 -16.07
N SER A 505 0.16 -8.42 -15.44
CA SER A 505 0.88 -9.67 -15.35
C SER A 505 1.05 -10.07 -13.89
N GLY A 506 1.02 -11.37 -13.64
CA GLY A 506 1.14 -11.94 -12.31
C GLY A 506 1.57 -13.39 -12.40
N ALA A 507 2.24 -13.88 -11.37
CA ALA A 507 2.66 -15.27 -11.26
C ALA A 507 2.34 -15.81 -9.86
N PHE A 508 1.70 -16.97 -9.80
CA PHE A 508 1.34 -17.64 -8.56
C PHE A 508 2.04 -18.98 -8.48
N SER A 509 2.84 -19.18 -7.44
CA SER A 509 3.47 -20.47 -7.19
C SER A 509 2.41 -21.53 -6.85
N LEU A 510 2.47 -22.69 -7.51
CA LEU A 510 1.61 -23.85 -7.27
C LEU A 510 2.35 -24.97 -6.51
N ASN A 511 3.42 -24.62 -5.80
CA ASN A 511 4.32 -25.58 -5.16
C ASN A 511 3.67 -26.48 -4.10
N GLN A 512 2.49 -26.10 -3.57
CA GLN A 512 1.72 -26.93 -2.66
C GLN A 512 1.06 -28.15 -3.33
N TYR A 513 0.97 -28.16 -4.65
CA TYR A 513 0.38 -29.23 -5.44
C TYR A 513 1.46 -30.02 -6.18
N THR A 514 1.18 -31.28 -6.47
CA THR A 514 1.94 -32.08 -7.44
C THR A 514 1.57 -31.68 -8.86
N GLU A 515 2.44 -31.97 -9.82
CA GLU A 515 2.15 -31.74 -11.24
C GLU A 515 0.87 -32.46 -11.71
N GLU A 516 0.61 -33.68 -11.21
CA GLU A 516 -0.62 -34.43 -11.49
C GLU A 516 -1.86 -33.72 -10.95
N GLU A 517 -1.83 -33.24 -9.70
CA GLU A 517 -2.94 -32.46 -9.13
C GLU A 517 -3.19 -31.18 -9.93
N VAL A 518 -2.15 -30.46 -10.33
CA VAL A 518 -2.26 -29.23 -11.16
C VAL A 518 -2.88 -29.55 -12.52
N SER A 519 -2.49 -30.66 -13.16
CA SER A 519 -3.05 -31.07 -14.45
C SER A 519 -4.56 -31.33 -14.42
N GLY A 520 -5.10 -31.71 -13.25
CA GLY A 520 -6.53 -31.92 -13.02
C GLY A 520 -7.31 -30.65 -12.67
N MET A 521 -6.66 -29.50 -12.52
CA MET A 521 -7.30 -28.23 -12.16
C MET A 521 -7.74 -27.44 -13.39
N LYS A 522 -8.89 -26.76 -13.26
CA LYS A 522 -9.30 -25.71 -14.21
C LYS A 522 -9.24 -24.36 -13.54
N PHE A 523 -8.33 -23.52 -14.01
CA PHE A 523 -8.13 -22.18 -13.49
C PHE A 523 -9.05 -21.16 -14.16
N HIS A 524 -9.51 -20.19 -13.38
CA HIS A 524 -10.35 -19.10 -13.84
C HIS A 524 -10.09 -17.85 -13.00
N LEU A 525 -10.30 -16.69 -13.62
CA LEU A 525 -9.99 -15.39 -13.04
C LEU A 525 -11.27 -14.60 -12.82
N GLU A 526 -11.31 -13.85 -11.72
CA GLU A 526 -12.31 -12.81 -11.47
C GLU A 526 -11.66 -11.47 -11.16
N ILE A 527 -12.35 -10.41 -11.56
CA ILE A 527 -12.04 -9.04 -11.19
C ILE A 527 -13.07 -8.59 -10.17
N LEU A 528 -12.58 -8.01 -9.08
CA LEU A 528 -13.35 -7.69 -7.89
C LEU A 528 -12.96 -6.29 -7.39
N GLY A 529 -13.91 -5.58 -6.77
CA GLY A 529 -13.69 -4.27 -6.14
C GLY A 529 -14.32 -3.10 -6.91
N ARG A 530 -14.79 -2.08 -6.18
CA ARG A 530 -15.45 -0.89 -6.75
C ARG A 530 -16.59 -1.25 -7.74
N GLU A 531 -17.41 -2.23 -7.39
CA GLU A 531 -18.42 -2.83 -8.28
C GLU A 531 -19.41 -1.79 -8.82
N GLN A 532 -19.86 -0.83 -8.01
CA GLN A 532 -20.82 0.19 -8.48
C GLN A 532 -20.23 1.05 -9.60
N GLN A 533 -18.97 1.45 -9.45
CA GLN A 533 -18.22 2.32 -10.35
C GLN A 533 -17.86 1.55 -11.63
N ASN A 534 -17.79 0.22 -11.57
CA ASN A 534 -17.38 -0.66 -12.66
C ASN A 534 -18.51 -1.57 -13.20
N THR A 535 -19.77 -1.33 -12.83
CA THR A 535 -20.91 -2.23 -13.08
C THR A 535 -20.94 -2.77 -14.52
N GLU A 536 -20.93 -1.89 -15.52
CA GLU A 536 -21.01 -2.31 -16.93
C GLU A 536 -19.73 -2.99 -17.43
N ARG A 537 -18.56 -2.51 -16.98
CA ARG A 537 -17.26 -3.08 -17.35
C ARG A 537 -17.13 -4.51 -16.83
N PHE A 538 -17.52 -4.75 -15.58
CA PHE A 538 -17.45 -6.06 -14.96
C PHE A 538 -18.51 -7.02 -15.51
N LYS A 539 -19.72 -6.54 -15.83
CA LYS A 539 -20.71 -7.32 -16.58
C LYS A 539 -20.16 -7.77 -17.94
N GLN A 540 -19.54 -6.87 -18.69
CA GLN A 540 -18.91 -7.19 -19.97
C GLN A 540 -17.79 -8.22 -19.80
N PHE A 541 -16.92 -8.03 -18.81
CA PHE A 541 -15.85 -8.98 -18.49
C PHE A 541 -16.41 -10.38 -18.20
N ARG A 542 -17.38 -10.49 -17.29
CA ARG A 542 -18.02 -11.76 -16.93
C ARG A 542 -18.69 -12.43 -18.15
N SER A 543 -19.29 -11.66 -19.04
CA SER A 543 -19.87 -12.18 -20.29
C SER A 543 -18.82 -12.75 -21.25
N LEU A 544 -17.66 -12.12 -21.38
CA LEU A 544 -16.58 -12.62 -22.24
C LEU A 544 -15.96 -13.91 -21.70
N VAL A 545 -15.79 -13.99 -20.38
CA VAL A 545 -15.30 -15.20 -19.71
C VAL A 545 -16.28 -16.37 -19.91
N ALA A 546 -17.58 -16.13 -19.84
CA ALA A 546 -18.60 -17.16 -20.02
C ALA A 546 -18.74 -17.67 -21.47
N ALA A 547 -18.22 -16.94 -22.46
CA ALA A 547 -18.34 -17.23 -23.89
C ALA A 547 -17.13 -17.97 -24.49
N ASP A 548 -16.29 -18.62 -23.67
CA ASP A 548 -15.02 -19.28 -24.05
C ASP A 548 -14.04 -18.38 -24.83
N THR A 549 -14.15 -17.06 -24.67
CA THR A 549 -13.25 -16.05 -25.25
C THR A 549 -12.68 -15.13 -24.16
N PRO A 550 -11.93 -15.68 -23.19
CA PRO A 550 -11.46 -14.90 -22.05
C PRO A 550 -10.55 -13.75 -22.50
N PRO A 551 -10.75 -12.52 -21.98
CA PRO A 551 -9.92 -11.36 -22.31
C PRO A 551 -8.57 -11.38 -21.55
N TYR A 552 -8.04 -12.58 -21.29
CA TYR A 552 -6.80 -12.84 -20.57
C TYR A 552 -6.28 -14.24 -20.93
N LYS A 553 -5.04 -14.52 -20.58
CA LYS A 553 -4.42 -15.85 -20.67
C LYS A 553 -4.00 -16.32 -19.30
N LEU A 554 -4.27 -17.58 -19.02
CA LEU A 554 -3.77 -18.33 -17.87
C LEU A 554 -2.89 -19.45 -18.39
N GLU A 555 -1.61 -19.46 -17.99
CA GLU A 555 -0.64 -20.46 -18.41
C GLU A 555 0.02 -21.10 -17.20
N VAL A 556 0.04 -22.43 -17.12
CA VAL A 556 0.81 -23.16 -16.13
C VAL A 556 2.15 -23.52 -16.78
N LYS A 557 3.27 -23.12 -16.17
CA LYS A 557 4.62 -23.41 -16.66
C LYS A 557 5.57 -23.81 -15.54
#